data_AF-A0A3G6IYG9-F1
#
_entry.id   AF-A0A3G6IYG9-F1
#
_cell.length_a   1.000
_cell.length_b   1.000
_cell.length_c   1.000
_cell.angle_alpha   90.00
_cell.angle_beta   90.00
_cell.angle_gamma   90.00
#
_symmetry.space_group_name_H-M   'P 1'
#
loop_
_entity.id
_entity.type
_entity.pdbx_description
1 polymer ?
#
loop_
_entity_poly.entity_id
_entity_poly.type
_entity_poly.pdbx_seq_one_letter_code
_entity_poly.pdbx_strand_id
1 'polypeptide(L)'
;MKRFLPIVVGALTLVACSQPAQVQNVQWQVTNLYTSPEYPSAVPDEVAGLATITFGARSLTGSTGCARFQGVAEYDVEDPSEASTISVKEIVFDPIDEQTCVGKRLYVHNSMVDMLQDATFDIKNEPNGTTKVLSKQVDAVERPGMRLATT
;
A
#
# COMPACT_ATOMS: atom_id res chain seq x y z
N MET A 1 14.37 -66.92 3.08
CA MET A 1 14.52 -66.26 4.39
C MET A 1 13.98 -64.85 4.27
N LYS A 2 12.95 -64.53 5.07
CA LYS A 2 12.12 -63.32 5.00
C LYS A 2 12.81 -62.23 5.84
N ARG A 3 13.12 -61.06 5.26
CA ARG A 3 13.62 -59.90 6.01
C ARG A 3 12.59 -58.78 5.95
N PHE A 4 12.08 -58.43 7.12
CA PHE A 4 11.09 -57.39 7.37
C PHE A 4 11.76 -56.01 7.56
N LEU A 5 11.05 -55.00 7.04
CA LEU A 5 10.96 -53.53 7.30
C LEU A 5 11.86 -52.86 8.38
N PRO A 6 12.15 -51.54 8.26
CA PRO A 6 11.12 -50.51 8.50
C PRO A 6 11.08 -49.34 7.49
N ILE A 7 9.86 -48.93 7.16
CA ILE A 7 9.54 -47.67 6.47
C ILE A 7 9.50 -46.58 7.54
N VAL A 8 10.43 -45.63 7.47
CA VAL A 8 10.46 -44.43 8.32
C VAL A 8 9.52 -43.40 7.69
N VAL A 9 8.37 -43.18 8.33
CA VAL A 9 7.43 -42.10 7.98
C VAL A 9 7.95 -40.81 8.61
N GLY A 10 8.69 -40.03 7.83
CA GLY A 10 9.10 -38.68 8.19
C GLY A 10 7.97 -37.70 7.96
N ALA A 11 7.28 -37.30 9.04
CA ALA A 11 6.34 -36.19 9.03
C ALA A 11 7.12 -34.87 8.82
N LEU A 12 7.14 -34.39 7.58
CA LEU A 12 7.60 -33.03 7.24
C LEU A 12 6.54 -32.03 7.71
N THR A 13 6.75 -31.46 8.88
CA THR A 13 6.03 -30.28 9.36
C THR A 13 6.45 -29.08 8.49
N LEU A 14 5.57 -28.66 7.57
CA LEU A 14 5.74 -27.39 6.86
C LEU A 14 5.53 -26.25 7.86
N VAL A 15 6.62 -25.75 8.43
CA VAL A 15 6.65 -24.43 9.05
C VAL A 15 6.61 -23.42 7.91
N ALA A 16 5.41 -22.99 7.54
CA ALA A 16 5.22 -21.83 6.67
C ALA A 16 5.58 -20.58 7.49
N CYS A 17 6.82 -20.11 7.36
CA CYS A 17 7.17 -18.77 7.80
C CYS A 17 6.38 -17.78 6.94
N SER A 18 5.35 -17.14 7.52
CA SER A 18 4.69 -15.99 6.91
C SER A 18 5.68 -14.82 6.93
N GLN A 19 6.44 -14.65 5.85
CA GLN A 19 7.22 -13.43 5.66
C GLN A 19 6.25 -12.24 5.55
N PRO A 20 6.55 -11.09 6.18
CA PRO A 20 5.75 -9.88 6.01
C PRO A 20 5.55 -9.59 4.52
N ALA A 21 4.35 -9.18 4.11
CA ALA A 21 4.13 -8.85 2.70
C ALA A 21 5.12 -7.76 2.29
N GLN A 22 5.94 -8.11 1.28
CA GLN A 22 6.86 -7.17 0.68
C GLN A 22 6.06 -6.03 0.05
N VAL A 23 6.62 -4.82 0.06
CA VAL A 23 5.96 -3.66 -0.55
C VAL A 23 5.70 -3.91 -2.05
N GLN A 24 6.58 -4.67 -2.71
CA GLN A 24 6.54 -4.94 -4.13
C GLN A 24 5.57 -6.04 -4.55
N ASN A 25 4.98 -5.86 -5.74
CA ASN A 25 4.12 -6.85 -6.42
C ASN A 25 2.92 -7.32 -5.58
N VAL A 26 2.59 -6.56 -4.54
CA VAL A 26 1.42 -6.73 -3.69
C VAL A 26 0.53 -5.52 -3.92
N GLN A 27 -0.74 -5.78 -4.19
CA GLN A 27 -1.75 -4.72 -4.25
C GLN A 27 -2.17 -4.38 -2.82
N TRP A 28 -2.06 -3.11 -2.48
CA TRP A 28 -2.45 -2.56 -1.20
C TRP A 28 -3.77 -1.81 -1.33
N GLN A 29 -4.70 -2.03 -0.43
CA GLN A 29 -5.89 -1.20 -0.28
C GLN A 29 -5.59 -0.01 0.62
N VAL A 30 -6.07 1.17 0.23
CA VAL A 30 -6.05 2.34 1.10
C VAL A 30 -7.21 2.24 2.08
N THR A 31 -6.89 2.12 3.37
CA THR A 31 -7.90 1.97 4.44
C THR A 31 -8.07 3.23 5.26
N ASN A 32 -7.03 4.08 5.32
CA ASN A 32 -7.11 5.38 5.95
C ASN A 32 -6.32 6.45 5.18
N LEU A 33 -6.83 7.68 5.21
CA LEU A 33 -6.18 8.91 4.77
C LEU A 33 -6.11 9.87 5.97
N TYR A 34 -4.91 10.12 6.46
CA TYR A 34 -4.62 11.09 7.52
C TYR A 34 -4.32 12.43 6.86
N THR A 35 -5.35 13.24 6.62
CA THR A 35 -5.18 14.59 6.04
C THR A 35 -5.10 15.65 7.13
N SER A 36 -5.93 15.53 8.17
CA SER A 36 -5.92 16.40 9.34
C SER A 36 -6.51 15.66 10.57
N PRO A 37 -6.24 16.12 11.79
CA PRO A 37 -6.79 15.53 13.02
C PRO A 37 -8.31 15.60 13.14
N GLU A 38 -8.93 16.65 12.58
CA GLU A 38 -10.34 16.96 12.73
C GLU A 38 -11.28 16.13 11.84
N TYR A 39 -10.74 15.50 10.78
CA TYR A 39 -11.54 14.71 9.85
C TYR A 39 -11.38 13.20 10.08
N PRO A 40 -12.47 12.40 9.95
CA PRO A 40 -12.37 10.96 9.98
C PRO A 40 -11.38 10.45 8.93
N SER A 41 -10.39 9.69 9.37
CA SER A 41 -9.36 9.18 8.48
C SER A 41 -9.78 7.91 7.73
N ALA A 42 -10.80 7.20 8.18
CA ALA A 42 -11.22 5.94 7.55
C ALA A 42 -11.79 6.18 6.14
N VAL A 43 -11.32 5.40 5.17
CA VAL A 43 -11.92 5.38 3.83
C VAL A 43 -13.34 4.85 3.95
N PRO A 44 -14.37 5.57 3.46
CA PRO A 44 -15.76 5.12 3.56
C PRO A 44 -16.01 3.80 2.83
N ASP A 45 -16.93 2.98 3.33
CA ASP A 45 -17.27 1.66 2.77
C ASP A 45 -17.61 1.70 1.26
N GLU A 46 -18.23 2.79 0.80
CA GLU A 46 -18.55 3.03 -0.62
C GLU A 46 -17.33 3.19 -1.53
N VAL A 47 -16.14 3.44 -0.96
CA VAL A 47 -14.85 3.59 -1.66
C VAL A 47 -13.87 2.48 -1.25
N ALA A 48 -14.15 1.75 -0.17
CA ALA A 48 -13.31 0.67 0.32
C ALA A 48 -13.10 -0.40 -0.77
N GLY A 49 -11.85 -0.81 -0.96
CA GLY A 49 -11.45 -1.74 -2.02
C GLY A 49 -11.37 -1.16 -3.43
N LEU A 50 -11.84 0.08 -3.67
CA LEU A 50 -11.69 0.78 -4.95
C LEU A 50 -10.42 1.65 -5.00
N ALA A 51 -9.98 2.14 -3.84
CA ALA A 51 -8.74 2.86 -3.66
C ALA A 51 -7.58 1.89 -3.38
N THR A 52 -6.65 1.77 -4.31
CA THR A 52 -5.57 0.79 -4.29
C THR A 52 -4.24 1.38 -4.77
N ILE A 53 -3.15 0.81 -4.30
CA ILE A 53 -1.78 1.15 -4.70
C ILE A 53 -0.98 -0.14 -4.86
N THR A 54 -0.23 -0.25 -5.95
CA THR A 54 0.73 -1.32 -6.18
C THR A 54 2.09 -0.68 -6.40
N PHE A 55 3.06 -1.10 -5.60
CA PHE A 55 4.45 -0.68 -5.73
C PHE A 55 5.22 -1.71 -6.58
N GLY A 56 5.90 -1.24 -7.61
CA GLY A 56 6.84 -2.02 -8.41
C GLY A 56 8.29 -1.69 -8.02
N ALA A 57 9.26 -2.23 -8.76
CA ALA A 57 10.67 -1.97 -8.47
C ALA A 57 11.10 -0.52 -8.73
N ARG A 58 10.47 0.15 -9.69
CA ARG A 58 10.76 1.55 -10.08
C ARG A 58 9.50 2.33 -10.44
N SER A 59 8.33 1.77 -10.15
CA SER A 59 7.05 2.33 -10.55
C SER A 59 6.02 2.19 -9.45
N LEU A 60 4.99 3.01 -9.52
CA LEU A 60 3.82 2.95 -8.67
C LEU A 60 2.59 3.04 -9.58
N THR A 61 1.63 2.16 -9.39
CA THR A 61 0.34 2.20 -10.10
C THR A 61 -0.80 2.02 -9.12
N GLY A 62 -2.01 2.38 -9.52
CA GLY A 62 -3.16 2.13 -8.66
C GLY A 62 -4.42 2.82 -9.12
N SER A 63 -5.36 2.93 -8.19
CA SER A 63 -6.65 3.57 -8.36
C SER A 63 -6.96 4.40 -7.13
N THR A 64 -7.53 5.57 -7.34
CA THR A 64 -8.10 6.41 -6.27
C THR A 64 -9.55 6.04 -5.95
N GLY A 65 -10.12 5.08 -6.70
CA GLY A 65 -11.55 4.79 -6.73
C GLY A 65 -12.33 5.63 -7.75
N CYS A 66 -11.76 6.73 -8.24
CA CYS A 66 -12.34 7.53 -9.34
C CYS A 66 -11.50 7.50 -10.62
N ALA A 67 -10.18 7.49 -10.48
CA ALA A 67 -9.24 7.44 -11.58
C ALA A 67 -8.09 6.48 -11.26
N ARG A 68 -7.56 5.84 -12.30
CA ARG A 68 -6.29 5.12 -12.21
C ARG A 68 -5.14 6.11 -12.24
N PHE A 69 -3.99 5.70 -11.73
CA PHE A 69 -2.78 6.47 -11.81
C PHE A 69 -1.56 5.58 -12.04
N GLN A 70 -0.50 6.22 -12.54
CA GLN A 70 0.83 5.64 -12.64
C GLN A 70 1.89 6.70 -12.37
N GLY A 71 3.04 6.31 -11.83
CA GLY A 71 4.17 7.18 -11.59
C GLY A 71 5.46 6.40 -11.37
N VAL A 72 6.53 7.13 -11.10
CA VAL A 72 7.86 6.60 -10.77
C VAL A 72 7.98 6.45 -9.26
N ALA A 73 8.51 5.30 -8.82
CA ALA A 73 8.87 5.05 -7.44
C ALA A 73 10.38 5.00 -7.30
N GLU A 74 10.92 5.80 -6.38
CA GLU A 74 12.33 5.78 -5.99
C GLU A 74 12.45 5.41 -4.52
N TYR A 75 13.32 4.46 -4.21
CA TYR A 75 13.58 3.96 -2.86
C TYR A 75 14.92 4.47 -2.35
N ASP A 76 15.07 4.56 -1.04
CA ASP A 76 16.33 4.95 -0.38
C ASP A 76 17.43 3.89 -0.48
N VAL A 77 17.07 2.66 -0.84
CA VAL A 77 17.96 1.49 -0.96
C VAL A 77 17.66 0.71 -2.24
N GLU A 78 18.60 -0.15 -2.67
CA GLU A 78 18.45 -0.95 -3.90
C GLU A 78 17.37 -2.03 -3.79
N ASP A 79 17.19 -2.65 -2.61
CA ASP A 79 16.13 -3.62 -2.35
C ASP A 79 14.93 -2.94 -1.70
N PRO A 80 13.82 -2.72 -2.44
CA PRO A 80 12.67 -2.00 -1.91
C PRO A 80 11.90 -2.74 -0.81
N SER A 81 12.21 -4.01 -0.54
CA SER A 81 11.66 -4.72 0.61
C SER A 81 12.27 -4.26 1.94
N GLU A 82 13.46 -3.66 1.91
CA GLU A 82 14.17 -3.09 3.06
C GLU A 82 14.02 -1.57 3.16
N ALA A 83 13.37 -0.94 2.17
CA ALA A 83 13.25 0.51 2.09
C ALA A 83 12.51 1.11 3.30
N SER A 84 13.08 2.21 3.79
CA SER A 84 12.47 3.02 4.86
C SER A 84 11.78 4.25 4.30
N THR A 85 12.11 4.63 3.06
CA THR A 85 11.57 5.81 2.39
C THR A 85 11.20 5.48 0.94
N ILE A 86 10.12 6.09 0.45
CA ILE A 86 9.76 6.08 -0.98
C ILE A 86 9.45 7.49 -1.46
N SER A 87 10.03 7.87 -2.60
CA SER A 87 9.65 9.08 -3.34
C SER A 87 8.81 8.70 -4.54
N VAL A 88 7.65 9.33 -4.67
CA VAL A 88 6.75 9.24 -5.82
C VAL A 88 6.99 10.46 -6.70
N LYS A 89 7.28 10.23 -7.98
CA LYS A 89 7.55 11.29 -8.95
C LYS A 89 6.78 11.04 -10.24
N GLU A 90 6.59 12.10 -11.02
CA GLU A 90 6.04 12.01 -12.38
C GLU A 90 4.68 11.28 -12.40
N ILE A 91 3.86 11.48 -11.36
CA ILE A 91 2.57 10.82 -11.25
C ILE A 91 1.58 11.44 -12.24
N VAL A 92 0.85 10.57 -12.93
CA VAL A 92 -0.20 10.92 -13.87
C VAL A 92 -1.47 10.19 -13.47
N PHE A 93 -2.58 10.93 -13.43
CA PHE A 93 -3.91 10.41 -13.16
C PHE A 93 -4.74 10.39 -14.46
N ASP A 94 -5.46 9.30 -14.69
CA ASP A 94 -6.50 9.26 -15.72
C ASP A 94 -7.59 10.31 -15.40
N PRO A 95 -8.33 10.83 -16.40
CA PRO A 95 -9.49 11.68 -16.14
C PRO A 95 -10.54 10.98 -15.28
N ILE A 96 -11.20 11.74 -14.40
CA ILE A 96 -12.36 11.24 -13.64
C ILE A 96 -13.65 11.33 -14.47
N ASP A 97 -14.61 10.45 -14.17
CA ASP A 97 -15.99 10.63 -14.59
C ASP A 97 -16.72 11.48 -13.54
N GLU A 98 -17.03 12.73 -13.89
CA GLU A 98 -17.68 13.70 -12.98
C GLU A 98 -19.11 13.30 -12.56
N GLN A 99 -19.77 12.39 -13.30
CA GLN A 99 -21.10 11.92 -12.92
C GLN A 99 -21.06 10.89 -11.80
N THR A 100 -19.99 10.09 -11.74
CA THR A 100 -19.85 8.98 -10.78
C THR A 100 -18.83 9.28 -9.67
N CYS A 101 -17.85 10.14 -9.93
CA CYS A 101 -16.89 10.62 -8.94
C CYS A 101 -17.41 11.87 -8.22
N VAL A 102 -18.33 11.65 -7.26
CA VAL A 102 -18.93 12.72 -6.46
C VAL A 102 -18.88 12.38 -4.97
N GLY A 103 -19.20 13.36 -4.11
CA GLY A 103 -19.33 13.15 -2.67
C GLY A 103 -18.06 12.58 -2.04
N LYS A 104 -18.16 11.48 -1.28
CA LYS A 104 -17.01 10.91 -0.58
C LYS A 104 -15.99 10.27 -1.51
N ARG A 105 -16.41 9.75 -2.67
CA ARG A 105 -15.49 9.24 -3.71
C ARG A 105 -14.58 10.36 -4.22
N LEU A 106 -15.17 11.51 -4.51
CA LEU A 106 -14.41 12.69 -4.94
C LEU A 106 -13.48 13.20 -3.83
N TYR A 107 -13.92 13.20 -2.57
CA TYR A 107 -13.07 13.56 -1.45
C TYR A 107 -11.85 12.64 -1.32
N VAL A 108 -12.04 11.31 -1.37
CA VAL A 108 -10.96 10.32 -1.33
C VAL A 108 -10.02 10.51 -2.51
N HIS A 109 -10.56 10.72 -3.72
CA HIS A 109 -9.78 11.00 -4.91
C HIS A 109 -8.88 12.22 -4.74
N ASN A 110 -9.45 13.38 -4.40
CA ASN A 110 -8.70 14.62 -4.23
C ASN A 110 -7.64 14.50 -3.13
N SER A 111 -7.97 13.83 -2.03
CA SER A 111 -7.04 13.58 -0.93
C SER A 111 -5.86 12.73 -1.38
N MET A 112 -6.08 11.69 -2.18
CA MET A 112 -5.01 10.86 -2.71
C MET A 112 -4.16 11.60 -3.75
N VAL A 113 -4.77 12.41 -4.61
CA VAL A 113 -4.04 13.25 -5.58
C VAL A 113 -3.08 14.19 -4.84
N ASP A 114 -3.58 14.96 -3.88
CA ASP A 114 -2.75 15.87 -3.08
C ASP A 114 -1.64 15.13 -2.30
N MET A 115 -1.96 13.96 -1.77
CA MET A 115 -1.01 13.18 -0.99
C MET A 115 0.14 12.67 -1.84
N LEU A 116 -0.17 12.09 -3.01
CA LEU A 116 0.80 11.39 -3.87
C LEU A 116 1.56 12.29 -4.83
N GLN A 117 1.06 13.49 -5.13
CA GLN A 117 1.70 14.41 -6.07
C GLN A 117 3.10 14.80 -5.60
N ASP A 118 4.12 14.32 -6.33
CA ASP A 118 5.54 14.62 -6.16
C ASP A 118 5.99 14.61 -4.68
N ALA A 119 5.65 13.52 -3.99
CA ALA A 119 5.76 13.38 -2.55
C ALA A 119 6.76 12.29 -2.13
N THR A 120 7.44 12.54 -1.02
CA THR A 120 8.28 11.54 -0.34
C THR A 120 7.61 11.08 0.94
N PHE A 121 7.71 9.79 1.26
CA PHE A 121 7.07 9.18 2.42
C PHE A 121 8.05 8.32 3.22
N ASP A 122 7.93 8.39 4.54
CA ASP A 122 8.47 7.36 5.44
C ASP A 122 7.55 6.13 5.42
N ILE A 123 8.14 4.95 5.34
CA ILE A 123 7.46 3.66 5.35
C ILE A 123 7.53 3.08 6.77
N LYS A 124 6.37 2.90 7.40
CA LYS A 124 6.24 2.18 8.67
C LYS A 124 5.51 0.86 8.47
N ASN A 125 6.24 -0.24 8.64
CA ASN A 125 5.66 -1.58 8.67
C ASN A 125 4.95 -1.84 10.01
N GLU A 126 3.72 -2.35 9.99
CA GLU A 126 3.06 -2.82 11.22
C GLU A 126 3.42 -4.30 11.50
N PRO A 127 3.36 -4.76 12.77
CA PRO A 127 3.96 -6.03 13.19
C PRO A 127 3.45 -7.29 12.48
N ASN A 128 2.22 -7.27 11.97
CA ASN A 128 1.60 -8.39 11.25
C ASN A 128 2.03 -8.49 9.77
N GLY A 129 2.73 -7.48 9.24
CA GLY A 129 3.15 -7.42 7.84
C GLY A 129 2.02 -7.26 6.83
N THR A 130 0.75 -7.21 7.26
CA THR A 130 -0.43 -7.03 6.39
C THR A 130 -0.89 -5.59 6.35
N THR A 131 -0.37 -4.73 7.21
CA THR A 131 -0.62 -3.28 7.20
C THR A 131 0.67 -2.49 7.19
N LYS A 132 0.63 -1.33 6.53
CA LYS A 132 1.72 -0.34 6.51
C LYS A 132 1.14 1.07 6.58
N VAL A 133 1.93 1.99 7.12
CA VAL A 133 1.60 3.41 7.15
C VAL A 133 2.66 4.18 6.38
N LEU A 134 2.23 5.01 5.43
CA LEU A 134 3.08 5.94 4.72
C LEU A 134 2.86 7.33 5.30
N SER A 135 3.94 8.01 5.73
CA SER A 135 3.86 9.36 6.31
C SER A 135 4.61 10.34 5.42
N LYS A 136 3.91 11.35 4.88
CA LYS A 136 4.48 12.35 3.96
C LYS A 136 5.58 13.14 4.68
N GLN A 137 6.74 13.28 4.07
CA GLN A 137 7.86 14.06 4.58
C GLN A 137 7.59 15.55 4.31
N VAL A 138 7.03 16.22 5.32
CA VAL A 138 6.79 17.67 5.34
C VAL A 138 7.18 18.22 6.71
N ASP A 139 7.49 19.51 6.77
CA ASP A 139 7.74 20.21 8.02
C ASP A 139 6.41 20.53 8.72
N ALA A 140 5.83 19.51 9.34
CA ALA A 140 4.61 19.59 10.13
C ALA A 140 4.71 18.68 11.35
N VAL A 141 4.13 19.13 12.48
CA VAL A 141 4.06 18.33 13.71
C VAL A 141 3.23 17.07 13.46
N GLU A 142 2.08 17.21 12.81
CA GLU A 142 1.22 16.11 12.39
C GLU A 142 1.34 15.95 10.88
N ARG A 143 2.15 14.97 10.49
CA ARG A 143 2.43 14.71 9.09
C ARG A 143 1.26 13.99 8.43
N PRO A 144 0.78 14.46 7.26
CA PRO A 144 -0.20 13.73 6.49
C PRO A 144 0.30 12.33 6.13
N GLY A 145 -0.61 11.40 5.89
CA GLY A 145 -0.21 10.05 5.54
C GLY A 145 -1.38 9.16 5.19
N MET A 146 -1.09 7.89 4.92
CA MET A 146 -2.09 6.91 4.57
C MET A 146 -1.77 5.55 5.16
N ARG A 147 -2.81 4.83 5.57
CA ARG A 147 -2.69 3.42 5.96
C ARG A 147 -3.10 2.55 4.79
N LEU A 148 -2.29 1.52 4.59
CA LEU A 148 -2.43 0.51 3.56
C LEU A 148 -2.63 -0.85 4.21
N ALA A 149 -3.46 -1.69 3.59
CA ALA A 149 -3.67 -3.08 4.01
C ALA A 149 -3.60 -4.02 2.80
N THR A 150 -2.99 -5.19 2.96
CA THR A 150 -3.11 -6.28 1.98
C THR A 150 -4.47 -6.96 2.14
N THR A 151 -5.08 -7.35 1.02
CA THR A 151 -6.25 -8.24 0.99
C THR A 151 -5.88 -9.70 1.16
#